data_AF-A0AAX4J5A2-F1
#
_entry.id   AF-A0AAX4J5A2-F1
#
_cell.length_a   1.000
_cell.length_b   1.000
_cell.length_c   1.000
_cell.angle_alpha   90.00
_cell.angle_beta   90.00
_cell.angle_gamma   90.00
#
_symmetry.space_group_name_H-M   'P 1'
#
loop_
_entity.id
_entity.type
_entity.pdbx_description
1 polymer ?
#
loop_
_entity_poly.entity_id
_entity_poly.type
_entity_poly.pdbx_seq_one_letter_code
_entity_poly.pdbx_strand_id
1 'polypeptide(L)' 'MTLQQHPPKKRDRTNENCDKAIKNIMWRCEQIRRRYGADLYIQVRYKHRYYEYTSSNEQNFPRSRDELVCRIT' A
#
# COMPACT_ATOMS: atom_id res chain seq x y z
N MET A 1 -18.24 42.95 -23.06
CA MET A 1 -17.21 42.60 -22.06
C MET A 1 -17.42 41.14 -21.67
N THR A 2 -16.60 40.23 -22.20
CA THR A 2 -16.68 38.79 -21.91
C THR A 2 -15.85 38.49 -20.66
N LEU A 3 -16.53 38.15 -19.56
CA LEU A 3 -15.90 37.66 -18.33
C LEU A 3 -15.24 36.30 -18.63
N GLN A 4 -13.91 36.28 -18.74
CA GLN A 4 -13.16 35.04 -18.78
C GLN A 4 -13.36 34.31 -17.44
N GLN A 5 -14.17 33.25 -17.46
CA GLN A 5 -14.31 32.36 -16.33
C GLN A 5 -13.04 31.51 -16.24
N HIS A 6 -12.15 31.84 -15.29
CA HIS A 6 -11.05 30.95 -14.96
C HIS A 6 -11.62 29.61 -14.47
N PRO A 7 -11.15 28.46 -15.00
CA PRO A 7 -11.61 27.16 -14.55
C PRO A 7 -11.35 27.03 -13.04
N PRO A 8 -12.31 26.50 -12.26
CA PRO A 8 -12.17 26.41 -10.82
C PRO A 8 -10.92 25.59 -10.47
N LYS A 9 -10.09 26.13 -9.57
CA LYS A 9 -8.87 25.49 -9.10
C LYS A 9 -9.25 24.15 -8.46
N LYS A 10 -8.88 23.03 -9.11
CA LYS A 10 -9.15 21.69 -8.59
C LYS A 10 -8.51 21.56 -7.19
N ARG A 11 -9.28 21.07 -6.21
CA ARG A 11 -8.76 20.79 -4.87
C ARG A 11 -7.61 19.78 -4.96
N ASP A 12 -6.56 19.99 -4.19
CA ASP A 12 -5.49 19.01 -4.05
C ASP A 12 -6.02 17.81 -3.25
N ARG A 13 -6.15 16.66 -3.91
CA ARG A 13 -6.64 15.40 -3.32
C ARG A 13 -5.52 14.37 -3.19
N THR A 14 -4.25 14.78 -3.24
CA THR A 14 -3.09 13.87 -3.28
C THR A 14 -3.08 12.89 -2.10
N ASN A 15 -3.40 13.36 -0.88
CA ASN A 15 -3.44 12.50 0.30
C ASN A 15 -4.62 11.50 0.24
N GLU A 16 -5.80 11.95 -0.19
CA GLU A 16 -6.99 11.08 -0.35
C GLU A 16 -6.73 10.00 -1.41
N ASN A 17 -6.07 10.38 -2.51
CA ASN A 17 -5.67 9.46 -3.56
C ASN A 17 -4.65 8.44 -3.04
N CYS A 18 -3.69 8.87 -2.21
CA CYS A 18 -2.71 7.98 -1.58
C CYS A 18 -3.41 6.96 -0.65
N ASP A 19 -4.29 7.43 0.24
CA ASP A 19 -5.06 6.55 1.15
C ASP A 19 -5.89 5.52 0.35
N LYS A 20 -6.52 5.94 -0.74
CA LYS A 20 -7.28 5.06 -1.63
C LYS A 20 -6.39 4.04 -2.34
N ALA A 21 -5.22 4.46 -2.82
CA ALA A 21 -4.26 3.57 -3.48
C ALA A 21 -3.75 2.49 -2.52
N ILE A 22 -3.43 2.87 -1.27
CA ILE A 22 -2.95 1.94 -0.24
C ILE A 22 -4.04 0.91 0.10
N LYS A 23 -5.30 1.34 0.30
CA LYS A 23 -6.42 0.42 0.52
C LYS A 23 -6.62 -0.55 -0.63
N ASN A 24 -6.49 -0.09 -1.88
CA ASN A 24 -6.58 -0.95 -3.06
C ASN A 24 -5.45 -2.00 -3.11
N ILE A 25 -4.24 -1.64 -2.71
CA ILE A 25 -3.11 -2.58 -2.60
C ILE A 25 -3.41 -3.65 -1.55
N MET A 26 -3.82 -3.23 -0.34
CA MET A 26 -4.18 -4.16 0.73
C MET A 26 -5.28 -5.14 0.30
N TRP A 27 -6.30 -4.66 -0.41
CA TRP A 27 -7.34 -5.51 -0.98
C TRP A 27 -6.78 -6.56 -1.95
N ARG A 28 -5.84 -6.17 -2.83
CA ARG A 28 -5.19 -7.11 -3.75
C ARG A 28 -4.37 -8.16 -3.01
N CYS A 29 -3.67 -7.78 -1.94
CA CYS A 29 -2.95 -8.73 -1.09
C CYS A 29 -3.89 -9.76 -0.48
N GLU A 30 -5.05 -9.33 0.00
CA GLU A 30 -6.06 -10.25 0.51
C GLU A 30 -6.56 -11.22 -0.58
N GLN A 31 -6.70 -10.77 -1.82
CA GLN A 31 -7.03 -11.67 -2.93
C GLN A 31 -5.92 -12.69 -3.20
N ILE A 32 -4.65 -12.29 -3.15
CA ILE A 32 -3.51 -13.19 -3.32
C ILE A 32 -3.49 -14.23 -2.20
N ARG A 33 -3.65 -13.79 -0.95
CA ARG A 33 -3.75 -14.67 0.23
C ARG A 33 -4.86 -15.71 0.06
N ARG A 34 -6.07 -15.29 -0.31
CA ARG A 34 -7.20 -16.20 -0.52
C ARG A 34 -7.00 -17.16 -1.68
N ARG A 35 -6.42 -16.68 -2.79
CA ARG A 35 -6.28 -17.47 -4.01
C ARG A 35 -5.16 -18.50 -3.93
N TYR A 36 -4.05 -18.16 -3.29
CA TYR A 36 -2.83 -18.97 -3.30
C TYR A 36 -2.41 -19.48 -1.92
N GLY A 37 -3.10 -19.09 -0.85
CA GLY A 37 -2.67 -19.39 0.52
C GLY A 37 -1.34 -18.73 0.89
N ALA A 38 -0.89 -17.72 0.12
CA ALA A 38 0.39 -17.07 0.33
C ALA A 38 0.32 -16.11 1.52
N ASP A 39 1.44 -16.01 2.25
CA ASP A 39 1.64 -14.97 3.25
C ASP A 39 2.30 -13.72 2.65
N LEU A 40 1.74 -12.57 2.97
CA LEU A 40 2.11 -11.26 2.46
C LEU A 40 2.28 -10.27 3.62
N TYR A 41 3.37 -9.52 3.57
CA TYR A 41 3.62 -8.38 4.44
C TYR A 41 3.87 -7.15 3.56
N ILE A 42 3.18 -6.05 3.86
CA ILE A 42 3.43 -4.77 3.23
C ILE A 42 3.51 -3.69 4.29
N GLN A 43 4.56 -2.90 4.22
CA GLN A 43 4.69 -1.65 4.95
C GLN A 43 4.80 -0.50 3.94
N VAL A 44 4.00 0.55 4.13
CA VAL A 44 4.06 1.77 3.32
C VAL A 44 4.31 2.95 4.24
N ARG A 45 5.33 3.75 3.92
CA ARG A 45 5.57 5.05 4.54
C ARG A 45 5.37 6.15 3.51
N TYR A 46 4.46 7.08 3.78
CA TYR A 46 4.27 8.26 2.96
C TYR A 46 4.23 9.50 3.84
N LYS A 47 5.22 10.39 3.67
CA LYS A 47 5.48 11.52 4.57
C LYS A 47 5.62 11.02 6.02
N HIS A 48 4.67 11.36 6.88
CA HIS A 48 4.62 10.98 8.30
C HIS A 48 3.54 9.93 8.61
N ARG A 49 2.95 9.31 7.59
CA ARG A 49 1.95 8.25 7.75
C ARG A 49 2.58 6.89 7.47
N TYR A 50 2.22 5.93 8.31
CA TYR A 50 2.64 4.54 8.22
C TYR A 50 1.40 3.67 8.06
N TYR A 51 1.48 2.74 7.13
CA TYR A 51 0.44 1.77 6.85
C TYR A 51 1.09 0.39 6.86
N GLU A 52 0.42 -0.56 7.47
CA GLU A 52 0.87 -1.94 7.55
C GLU A 52 -0.27 -2.88 7.18
N TYR A 53 0.08 -3.94 6.49
CA TYR A 53 -0.77 -5.11 6.27
C TYR A 53 0.08 -6.37 6.45
N THR A 54 -0.42 -7.29 7.25
CA THR A 54 0.08 -8.67 7.33
C THR A 54 -1.08 -9.63 7.13
N SER A 55 -0.87 -10.65 6.31
CA SER A 55 -1.81 -11.78 6.22
C SER A 55 -1.50 -12.90 7.22
N SER A 56 -0.29 -12.90 7.76
CA SER A 56 0.23 -13.99 8.57
C SER A 56 0.05 -13.68 10.05
N ASN A 57 -0.31 -14.71 10.81
CA ASN A 57 -0.26 -14.69 12.27
C ASN A 57 1.06 -15.27 12.79
N GLU A 58 1.98 -15.66 11.91
CA GLU A 58 3.29 -16.18 12.33
C GLU A 58 4.15 -15.07 12.94
N GLN A 59 4.72 -15.37 14.11
CA GLN A 59 5.53 -14.41 14.84
C GLN A 59 6.84 -14.03 14.12
N ASN A 60 7.32 -14.90 13.23
CA ASN A 60 8.57 -14.72 12.48
C ASN A 60 8.35 -14.20 11.05
N PHE A 61 7.16 -13.69 10.75
CA PHE A 61 6.81 -13.11 9.46
C PHE A 61 6.52 -11.60 9.60
N PRO A 62 7.11 -10.73 8.75
CA PRO A 62 8.04 -11.05 7.67
C PRO A 62 9.42 -11.45 8.21
N ARG A 63 10.13 -12.27 7.44
CA ARG A 63 11.54 -12.56 7.73
C ARG A 63 12.38 -11.30 7.57
N SER A 64 13.43 -11.21 8.38
CA SER A 64 14.46 -10.19 8.23
C SER A 64 15.16 -10.30 6.88
N ARG A 65 15.81 -9.20 6.44
CA ARG A 65 16.55 -9.20 5.18
C ARG A 65 17.64 -10.27 5.14
N ASP A 66 18.35 -10.46 6.24
CA ASP A 66 19.44 -11.43 6.34
C ASP A 66 18.93 -12.88 6.20
N GLU A 67 17.74 -13.17 6.72
CA GLU A 67 17.10 -14.48 6.58
C GLU A 67 16.60 -14.78 5.16
N LEU A 68 16.33 -13.74 4.35
CA LEU A 68 15.87 -13.89 2.96
C LEU A 68 17.01 -14.21 1.99
N VAL A 69 18.23 -13.75 2.24
CA VAL A 69 19.40 -13.95 1.35
C VAL A 69 19.87 -15.42 1.36
N CYS A 70 19.51 -16.19 2.38
CA CYS A 70 20.02 -17.55 2.60
C CYS A 70 19.34 -18.67 1.77
N ARG A 71 18.51 -18.37 0.76
CA ARG A 71 17.68 -19.39 0.08
C ARG A 71 17.60 -19.33 -1.45
N ILE A 72 18.58 -18.74 -2.12
CA ILE A 72 18.76 -18.95 -3.57
C ILE A 72 20.14 -19.55 -3.80
N THR A 73 20.21 -20.88 -3.68
CA THR A 73 21.25 -21.75 -4.27
C THR A 73 20.56 -22.66 -5.27
#